data_AF-A0A2M8P8P0-F1
#
_entry.id   AF-A0A2M8P8P0-F1
#
_cell.length_a   1.000
_cell.length_b   1.000
_cell.length_c   1.000
_cell.angle_alpha   90.00
_cell.angle_beta   90.00
_cell.angle_gamma   90.00
#
_symmetry.space_group_name_H-M   'P 1'
#
loop_
_entity.id
_entity.type
_entity.pdbx_description
1 polymer ?
#
loop_
_entity_poly.entity_id
_entity_poly.type
_entity_poly.pdbx_seq_one_letter_code
_entity_poly.pdbx_strand_id
1 'polypeptide(L)'
;MRLYFAYLYHAERERMTSEIDVLLIGHMTADLVPGGRMLGGTVSYAAPTYAAFGHRVGILTSAAYNESLLKYLLPFGKLMVIPSENSLTYENIYTP
;
A
#
# COMPACT_ATOMS: atom_id res chain seq x y z
N MET A 1 -29.49 25.46 18.54
CA MET A 1 -29.29 25.28 17.08
C MET A 1 -27.81 25.14 16.68
N ARG A 2 -26.88 25.96 17.20
CA ARG A 2 -25.42 25.87 16.90
C ARG A 2 -24.75 24.54 17.30
N LEU A 3 -25.13 23.96 18.43
CA LEU A 3 -24.58 22.68 18.94
C LEU A 3 -24.97 21.47 18.07
N TYR A 4 -26.20 21.47 17.54
CA TYR A 4 -26.69 20.39 16.67
C TYR A 4 -25.97 20.40 15.31
N PHE A 5 -25.66 21.60 14.80
CA PHE A 5 -24.90 21.77 13.56
C PHE A 5 -23.45 21.31 13.69
N ALA A 6 -22.79 21.62 14.82
CA ALA A 6 -21.44 21.14 15.10
C ALA A 6 -21.40 19.59 15.26
N TYR A 7 -22.40 19.01 15.94
CA TYR A 7 -22.52 17.56 16.09
C TYR A 7 -22.71 16.85 14.75
N LEU A 8 -23.63 17.34 13.91
CA LEU A 8 -23.84 16.78 12.57
C LEU A 8 -22.61 16.95 11.68
N TYR A 9 -21.91 18.09 11.76
CA TYR A 9 -20.70 18.34 10.98
C TYR A 9 -19.53 17.43 11.41
N HIS A 10 -19.38 17.14 12.71
CA HIS A 10 -18.38 16.19 13.21
C HIS A 10 -18.75 14.74 12.89
N ALA A 11 -20.03 14.34 13.03
CA ALA A 11 -20.49 13.00 12.69
C ALA A 11 -20.45 12.72 11.17
N GLU A 12 -20.73 13.74 10.34
CA GLU A 12 -20.53 13.65 8.89
C GLU A 12 -19.04 13.65 8.53
N ARG A 13 -18.18 14.41 9.22
CA ARG A 13 -16.72 14.27 9.03
C ARG A 13 -16.23 12.88 9.43
N GLU A 14 -16.62 12.32 10.56
CA GLU A 14 -16.23 10.95 10.95
C GLU A 14 -16.73 9.89 9.96
N ARG A 15 -17.90 10.10 9.33
CA ARG A 15 -18.36 9.28 8.20
C ARG A 15 -17.61 9.56 6.89
N MET A 16 -16.97 10.72 6.74
CA MET A 16 -16.26 11.19 5.55
C MET A 16 -14.72 11.07 5.66
N THR A 17 -14.17 10.80 6.85
CA THR A 17 -12.74 10.72 7.16
C THR A 17 -12.49 9.42 7.91
N SER A 18 -11.90 8.36 7.37
CA SER A 18 -11.08 8.17 6.17
C SER A 18 -11.48 6.84 5.52
N GLU A 19 -11.44 6.74 4.19
CA GLU A 19 -11.62 5.45 3.50
C GLU A 19 -10.51 4.42 3.82
N ILE A 20 -9.47 4.86 4.53
CA ILE A 20 -8.24 4.12 4.81
C ILE A 20 -8.01 4.16 6.33
N ASP A 21 -7.93 3.00 6.96
CA ASP A 21 -7.58 2.84 8.38
C ASP A 21 -6.06 2.85 8.59
N VAL A 22 -5.30 2.37 7.58
CA VAL A 22 -3.83 2.32 7.60
C VAL A 22 -3.27 2.71 6.24
N LEU A 23 -2.41 3.74 6.21
CA LEU A 23 -1.65 4.14 5.03
C LEU A 23 -0.23 3.58 5.12
N LEU A 24 0.13 2.71 4.17
CA LEU A 24 1.46 2.17 4.02
C LEU A 24 2.21 2.99 2.97
N ILE A 25 3.36 3.55 3.36
CA ILE A 25 4.21 4.35 2.47
C ILE A 25 5.57 3.67 2.38
N GLY A 26 5.99 3.36 1.16
CA GLY A 26 7.29 2.75 0.91
C GLY A 26 7.38 2.16 -0.49
N HIS A 27 8.60 1.87 -0.94
CA HIS A 27 8.81 1.25 -2.23
C HIS A 27 8.38 -0.22 -2.17
N MET A 28 7.53 -0.62 -3.12
CA MET A 28 7.54 -1.97 -3.61
C MET A 28 8.93 -2.25 -4.21
N THR A 29 9.38 -3.49 -4.09
CA THR A 29 10.62 -3.92 -4.73
C THR A 29 10.36 -5.10 -5.64
N ALA A 30 11.21 -5.25 -6.64
CA ALA A 30 11.32 -6.46 -7.42
C ALA A 30 12.49 -7.27 -6.89
N ASP A 31 12.22 -8.25 -6.06
CA ASP A 31 13.27 -9.07 -5.49
C ASP A 31 13.65 -10.16 -6.50
N LEU A 32 14.94 -10.28 -6.77
CA LEU A 32 15.50 -11.32 -7.62
C LEU A 32 15.53 -12.63 -6.83
N VAL A 33 14.90 -13.66 -7.40
CA VAL A 33 14.84 -15.02 -6.86
C VAL A 33 15.18 -16.02 -7.97
N PRO A 34 15.58 -17.26 -7.64
CA PRO A 34 15.74 -18.30 -8.65
C PRO A 34 14.44 -18.46 -9.46
N GLY A 35 14.53 -18.27 -10.78
CA GLY A 35 13.38 -18.38 -11.68
C GLY A 35 12.63 -17.08 -11.99
N GLY A 36 13.06 -15.93 -11.44
CA GLY A 36 12.56 -14.63 -11.90
C GLY A 36 12.51 -13.55 -10.83
N ARG A 37 11.49 -12.69 -10.94
CA ARG A 37 11.26 -11.56 -10.03
C ARG A 37 10.05 -11.85 -9.15
N MET A 38 10.14 -11.55 -7.87
CA MET A 38 9.05 -11.63 -6.90
C MET A 38 8.74 -10.25 -6.34
N LEU A 39 7.48 -10.01 -5.97
CA LEU A 39 7.11 -8.79 -5.25
C LEU A 39 7.76 -8.80 -3.86
N GLY A 40 8.55 -7.77 -3.58
CA GLY A 40 9.16 -7.52 -2.27
C GLY A 40 8.82 -6.13 -1.75
N GLY A 41 9.59 -5.69 -0.75
CA GLY A 41 9.46 -4.39 -0.12
C GLY A 41 8.45 -4.41 1.03
N THR A 42 8.72 -3.64 2.09
CA THR A 42 7.93 -3.69 3.34
C THR A 42 6.43 -3.48 3.12
N VAL A 43 6.05 -2.62 2.17
CA VAL A 43 4.64 -2.38 1.83
C VAL A 43 3.93 -3.64 1.34
N SER A 44 4.64 -4.53 0.65
CA SER A 44 4.11 -5.77 0.09
C SER A 44 3.86 -6.85 1.12
N TYR A 45 4.60 -6.82 2.23
CA TYR A 45 4.34 -7.70 3.38
C TYR A 45 3.28 -7.10 4.31
N ALA A 46 3.31 -5.79 4.56
CA ALA A 46 2.39 -5.14 5.49
C ALA A 46 0.95 -5.07 4.97
N ALA A 47 0.74 -4.84 3.68
CA ALA A 47 -0.59 -4.72 3.08
C ALA A 47 -1.49 -5.95 3.33
N PRO A 48 -1.08 -7.19 2.98
CA PRO A 48 -1.88 -8.38 3.27
C PRO A 48 -2.08 -8.60 4.76
N THR A 49 -1.09 -8.27 5.60
CA THR A 49 -1.22 -8.39 7.06
C THR A 49 -2.35 -7.48 7.58
N TYR A 50 -2.33 -6.19 7.28
CA TYR A 50 -3.38 -5.27 7.73
C TYR A 50 -4.75 -5.60 7.15
N ALA A 51 -4.81 -6.00 5.87
CA ALA A 51 -6.05 -6.43 5.24
C ALA A 51 -6.66 -7.67 5.93
N ALA A 52 -5.82 -8.64 6.33
CA ALA A 52 -6.27 -9.83 7.06
C ALA A 52 -6.82 -9.50 8.45
N PHE A 53 -6.37 -8.42 9.09
CA PHE A 53 -6.92 -7.90 10.34
C PHE A 53 -8.19 -7.04 10.15
N GLY A 54 -8.69 -6.90 8.91
CA GLY A 54 -9.92 -6.18 8.62
C GLY A 54 -9.76 -4.67 8.44
N HIS A 55 -8.53 -4.17 8.32
CA HIS A 55 -8.29 -2.75 8.04
C HIS A 55 -8.47 -2.43 6.55
N ARG A 56 -9.02 -1.26 6.25
CA ARG A 56 -9.00 -0.67 4.92
C ARG A 56 -7.62 -0.09 4.65
N VAL A 57 -6.86 -0.71 3.76
CA VAL A 57 -5.46 -0.35 3.51
C VAL A 57 -5.35 0.65 2.35
N GLY A 58 -4.56 1.69 2.55
CA GLY A 58 -4.01 2.53 1.49
C GLY A 58 -2.54 2.21 1.28
N ILE A 59 -2.09 2.17 0.04
CA ILE A 59 -0.71 1.85 -0.33
C ILE A 59 -0.19 2.96 -1.23
N LEU A 60 0.85 3.66 -0.79
CA LEU A 60 1.60 4.62 -1.60
C LEU A 60 3.00 4.07 -1.86
N THR A 61 3.28 3.77 -3.12
CA THR A 61 4.57 3.21 -3.56
C THR A 61 5.13 3.97 -4.76
N SER A 62 6.36 3.66 -5.16
CA SER A 62 6.92 4.05 -6.45
C SER A 62 7.42 2.84 -7.22
N ALA A 63 7.26 2.86 -8.55
CA ALA A 63 7.68 1.79 -9.46
C ALA A 63 7.75 2.30 -10.91
N ALA A 64 8.36 1.50 -11.79
CA ALA A 64 8.38 1.75 -13.23
C ALA A 64 6.97 1.71 -13.85
N TYR A 65 6.76 2.45 -14.96
CA TYR A 65 5.46 2.67 -15.62
C TYR A 65 4.68 1.40 -15.99
N ASN A 66 5.34 0.25 -16.12
CA ASN A 66 4.72 -1.04 -16.44
C ASN A 66 5.17 -2.17 -15.51
N GLU A 67 5.43 -1.86 -14.23
CA GLU A 67 5.87 -2.88 -13.28
C GLU A 67 4.77 -3.92 -13.03
N SER A 68 4.93 -5.10 -13.64
CA SER A 68 3.96 -6.19 -13.59
C SER A 68 3.69 -6.73 -12.17
N LEU A 69 4.62 -6.53 -11.23
CA LEU A 69 4.48 -6.98 -9.84
C LEU A 69 3.45 -6.17 -9.05
N LEU A 70 3.09 -4.96 -9.48
CA LEU A 70 2.08 -4.11 -8.81
C LEU A 70 0.71 -4.80 -8.71
N LYS A 71 0.38 -5.70 -9.64
CA LYS A 71 -0.89 -6.44 -9.65
C LYS A 71 -1.11 -7.25 -8.37
N TYR A 72 -0.03 -7.65 -7.69
CA TYR A 72 -0.09 -8.43 -6.46
C TYR A 72 -0.45 -7.59 -5.23
N LEU A 73 -0.38 -6.24 -5.31
CA LEU A 73 -0.82 -5.34 -4.23
C LEU A 73 -2.31 -4.98 -4.32
N LEU A 74 -2.90 -5.04 -5.52
CA LEU A 74 -4.30 -4.64 -5.78
C LEU A 74 -5.34 -5.35 -4.89
N PRO A 75 -5.20 -6.63 -4.50
CA PRO A 75 -6.19 -7.30 -3.66
C PRO A 75 -6.28 -6.75 -2.23
N PHE A 76 -5.25 -6.04 -1.76
CA PHE A 76 -5.11 -5.71 -0.34
C PHE A 76 -5.53 -4.28 0.02
N GLY A 77 -5.71 -3.39 -0.97
CA GLY A 77 -6.07 -2.01 -0.69
C GLY A 77 -6.05 -1.07 -1.88
N LYS A 78 -6.30 0.21 -1.60
CA LYS A 78 -6.21 1.28 -2.61
C LYS A 78 -4.74 1.58 -2.89
N LEU A 79 -4.32 1.32 -4.12
CA LEU A 79 -2.93 1.49 -4.57
C LEU A 79 -2.75 2.82 -5.32
N MET A 80 -1.81 3.64 -4.86
CA MET A 80 -1.28 4.80 -5.57
C MET A 80 0.19 4.58 -5.87
N VAL A 81 0.58 4.80 -7.13
CA VAL A 81 1.94 4.60 -7.62
C VAL A 81 2.50 5.93 -8.11
N ILE A 82 3.59 6.38 -7.50
CA ILE A 82 4.40 7.47 -8.01
C ILE A 82 5.32 6.88 -9.09
N PRO A 83 5.21 7.31 -10.36
CA PRO A 83 6.03 6.75 -11.42
C PRO A 83 7.52 7.06 -11.18
N SER A 84 8.38 6.07 -11.40
CA SER A 84 9.84 6.20 -11.47
C SER A 84 10.37 5.64 -12.79
N GLU A 85 11.61 5.95 -13.13
CA GLU A 85 12.28 5.35 -14.28
C GLU A 85 12.52 3.85 -14.07
N ASN A 86 12.88 3.46 -12.85
CA ASN A 86 13.21 2.08 -12.48
C ASN A 86 12.47 1.64 -11.21
N SER A 87 12.05 0.37 -11.16
CA SER A 87 11.59 -0.26 -9.93
C SER A 87 12.78 -0.64 -9.07
N LEU A 88 12.73 -0.29 -7.77
CA LEU A 88 13.77 -0.70 -6.83
C LEU A 88 13.88 -2.23 -6.82
N THR A 89 15.10 -2.75 -6.98
CA THR A 89 15.35 -4.18 -7.19
C THR A 89 16.41 -4.64 -6.19
N TYR A 90 16.14 -5.72 -5.46
CA TYR A 90 17.08 -6.33 -4.52
C TYR A 90 17.45 -7.74 -4.97
N GLU A 91 18.68 -8.16 -4.69
CA GLU A 91 19.10 -9.56 -4.71
C GLU A 91 19.54 -9.94 -3.29
N ASN A 92 18.80 -10.85 -2.66
CA ASN A 92 19.11 -11.29 -1.30
C ASN A 92 19.99 -12.54 -1.37
N ILE A 93 21.28 -12.38 -1.06
CA ILE A 93 22.26 -13.47 -1.02
C ILE A 93 22.36 -14.00 0.40
N TYR A 94 21.89 -15.22 0.61
CA TYR A 94 21.97 -15.91 1.89
C TYR A 94 23.23 -16.79 1.92
N THR A 95 24.12 -16.54 2.88
CA THR A 95 25.32 -17.36 3.11
C THR A 95 25.10 -18.36 4.25
N PRO A 96 25.82 -19.50 4.28
CA PRO A 96 25.76 -20.46 5.38
C PRO A 96 26.08 -19.88 6.76
#